data_AF-G2I752-F1
#
_entry.id   AF-G2I752-F1
#
_cell.length_a   1.000
_cell.length_b   1.000
_cell.length_c   1.000
_cell.angle_alpha   90.00
_cell.angle_beta   90.00
_cell.angle_gamma   90.00
#
_symmetry.space_group_name_H-M   'P 1'
#
loop_
_entity.id
_entity.type
_entity.pdbx_description
1 polymer ?
#
loop_
_entity_poly.entity_id
_entity_poly.type
_entity_poly.pdbx_seq_one_letter_code
_entity_poly.pdbx_strand_id
1 'polypeptide(L)'
;MLGISPTRAGISPKASMQARPMSGSTLSEQFQTAVCAEVESRRAHGLKAAFGQVARLFGLTERRVRACWHHEIRRVSADEWELVRARHRQLLQQRHDQLAHEMELIMAAIQDDGGVP
;
A
#
# COMPACT_ATOMS: atom_id res chain seq x y z
N MET A 1 29.41 -25.33 39.78
CA MET A 1 28.85 -23.97 39.82
C MET A 1 29.70 -23.10 38.90
N LEU A 2 29.37 -23.03 37.61
CA LEU A 2 28.50 -22.01 36.98
C LEU A 2 28.96 -20.58 37.33
N GLY A 3 29.62 -19.93 36.37
CA GLY A 3 30.05 -18.55 36.50
C GLY A 3 30.65 -17.98 35.22
N ILE A 4 29.76 -17.49 34.35
CA ILE A 4 29.87 -16.32 33.46
C ILE A 4 30.78 -16.40 32.21
N SER A 5 30.10 -16.28 31.07
CA SER A 5 30.56 -16.27 29.67
C SER A 5 31.55 -15.15 29.33
N PRO A 6 32.43 -15.34 28.32
CA PRO A 6 33.27 -14.26 27.82
C PRO A 6 32.47 -13.26 26.98
N THR A 7 32.61 -11.99 27.33
CA THR A 7 32.12 -10.79 26.67
C THR A 7 32.54 -10.73 25.20
N ARG A 8 31.60 -10.88 24.26
CA ARG A 8 31.78 -10.47 22.85
C ARG A 8 31.73 -8.93 22.77
N ALA A 9 32.85 -8.28 23.03
CA ALA A 9 33.05 -6.90 22.61
C ALA A 9 33.50 -6.91 21.13
N GLY A 10 32.73 -6.28 20.24
CA GLY A 10 33.23 -5.90 18.92
C GLY A 10 32.48 -6.43 17.69
N ILE A 11 31.16 -6.61 17.74
CA ILE A 11 30.37 -6.75 16.51
C ILE A 11 29.34 -5.62 16.47
N SER A 12 29.78 -4.44 16.03
CA SER A 12 28.87 -3.48 15.42
C SER A 12 28.32 -4.15 14.15
N PRO A 13 27.01 -4.28 13.95
CA PRO A 13 26.49 -4.68 12.66
C PRO A 13 26.74 -3.52 11.69
N LYS A 14 27.85 -3.60 10.94
CA LYS A 14 28.02 -2.87 9.68
C LYS A 14 27.27 -3.64 8.59
N ALA A 15 25.95 -3.61 8.71
CA ALA A 15 24.99 -3.95 7.68
C ALA A 15 23.79 -3.04 7.98
N SER A 16 23.29 -2.22 7.09
CA SER A 16 23.15 -2.46 5.67
C SER A 16 22.72 -1.16 5.00
N MET A 17 23.03 -1.08 3.72
CA MET A 17 22.52 -0.10 2.76
C MET A 17 23.19 1.26 2.86
N GLN A 18 24.18 1.43 1.98
CA GLN A 18 24.42 2.71 1.33
C GLN A 18 23.08 3.39 1.10
N ALA A 19 22.83 4.48 1.84
CA ALA A 19 21.80 5.43 1.49
C ALA A 19 22.21 6.03 0.15
N ARG A 20 21.87 5.34 -0.95
CA ARG A 20 21.85 5.96 -2.26
C ARG A 20 20.97 7.20 -2.10
N PRO A 21 21.44 8.39 -2.52
CA PRO A 21 20.57 9.55 -2.53
C PRO A 21 19.35 9.19 -3.38
N MET A 22 18.18 9.08 -2.74
CA MET A 22 16.94 8.76 -3.44
C MET A 22 16.61 9.96 -4.33
N SER A 23 16.99 9.86 -5.61
CA SER A 23 16.64 10.85 -6.63
C SER A 23 15.13 11.09 -6.59
N GLY A 24 14.72 12.37 -6.60
CA GLY A 24 13.32 12.82 -6.47
C GLY A 24 12.33 12.26 -7.51
N SER A 25 12.81 11.49 -8.49
CA SER A 25 12.03 10.67 -9.43
C SER A 25 11.20 9.60 -8.71
N THR A 26 11.75 8.95 -7.68
CA THR A 26 11.13 7.78 -7.04
C THR A 26 9.84 8.11 -6.29
N LEU A 27 9.74 9.30 -5.67
CA LEU A 27 8.57 9.67 -4.88
C LEU A 27 7.38 10.01 -5.79
N SER A 28 7.64 10.74 -6.88
CA SER A 28 6.60 11.07 -7.86
C SER A 28 6.10 9.82 -8.59
N GLU A 29 7.01 8.90 -8.92
CA GLU A 29 6.67 7.58 -9.49
C GLU A 29 5.83 6.74 -8.53
N GLN A 30 6.25 6.57 -7.27
CA GLN A 30 5.48 5.81 -6.28
C GLN A 30 4.10 6.41 -6.04
N PHE A 31 4.02 7.73 -5.92
CA PHE A 31 2.77 8.46 -5.80
C PHE A 31 1.86 8.18 -7.00
N GLN A 32 2.40 8.31 -8.21
CA GLN A 32 1.67 8.04 -9.45
C GLN A 32 1.20 6.60 -9.52
N THR A 33 2.05 5.62 -9.25
CA THR A 33 1.71 4.19 -9.26
C THR A 33 0.56 3.89 -8.31
N ALA A 34 0.62 4.41 -7.07
CA ALA A 34 -0.44 4.20 -6.09
C ALA A 34 -1.79 4.78 -6.56
N VAL A 35 -1.77 5.99 -7.12
CA VAL A 35 -2.98 6.64 -7.65
C VAL A 35 -3.53 5.89 -8.87
N CYS A 36 -2.68 5.55 -9.84
CA CYS A 36 -3.09 4.85 -11.06
C CYS A 36 -3.64 3.45 -10.80
N ALA A 37 -3.06 2.71 -9.86
CA ALA A 37 -3.57 1.38 -9.47
C ALA A 37 -5.01 1.47 -8.92
N GLU A 38 -5.29 2.45 -8.07
CA GLU A 38 -6.65 2.64 -7.54
C GLU A 38 -7.64 3.13 -8.60
N VAL A 39 -7.20 3.93 -9.59
CA VAL A 39 -8.04 4.29 -10.75
C VAL A 39 -8.35 3.05 -11.59
N GLU A 40 -7.35 2.24 -11.90
CA GLU A 40 -7.48 1.02 -12.69
C GLU A 40 -8.49 0.05 -12.06
N SER A 41 -8.40 -0.17 -10.74
CA SER A 41 -9.35 -1.03 -10.02
C SER A 41 -10.81 -0.55 -10.03
N ARG A 42 -11.07 0.72 -10.37
CA ARG A 42 -12.41 1.35 -10.34
C ARG A 42 -12.93 1.75 -11.71
N ARG A 43 -12.17 1.55 -12.78
CA ARG A 43 -12.54 2.04 -14.12
C ARG A 43 -13.69 1.29 -14.78
N ALA A 44 -14.20 0.21 -14.18
CA ALA A 44 -15.30 -0.60 -14.74
C ALA A 44 -16.54 0.24 -15.11
N HIS A 45 -16.84 1.29 -14.34
CA HIS A 45 -17.95 2.21 -14.60
C HIS A 45 -17.54 3.49 -15.36
N GLY A 46 -16.34 3.50 -15.95
CA GLY A 46 -15.79 4.61 -16.72
C GLY A 46 -14.76 5.47 -15.96
N LEU A 47 -13.83 6.06 -16.72
CA LEU A 47 -12.71 6.83 -16.17
C LEU A 47 -13.13 8.07 -15.39
N LYS A 48 -14.16 8.80 -15.84
CA LYS A 48 -14.64 10.01 -15.14
C LYS A 48 -15.12 9.68 -13.72
N ALA A 49 -15.90 8.61 -13.57
CA ALA A 49 -16.36 8.16 -12.27
C ALA A 49 -15.19 7.68 -11.39
N ALA A 50 -14.27 6.91 -11.96
CA ALA A 50 -13.07 6.45 -11.27
C ALA A 50 -12.20 7.60 -10.74
N PHE A 51 -11.96 8.64 -11.55
CA PHE A 51 -11.20 9.81 -11.11
C PHE A 51 -11.86 10.51 -9.92
N GLY A 52 -13.17 10.75 -9.95
CA GLY A 52 -13.90 11.36 -8.85
C GLY A 52 -13.88 10.50 -7.57
N GLN A 53 -13.99 9.18 -7.71
CA GLN A 53 -13.90 8.26 -6.57
C GLN A 53 -12.50 8.27 -5.93
N VAL A 54 -11.45 8.14 -6.76
CA VAL A 54 -10.05 8.11 -6.28
C VAL A 54 -9.66 9.46 -5.69
N ALA A 55 -10.11 10.57 -6.27
CA ALA A 55 -9.91 11.91 -5.72
C ALA A 55 -10.45 12.01 -4.28
N ARG A 56 -11.69 11.56 -4.03
CA ARG A 56 -12.27 11.54 -2.68
C ARG A 56 -11.52 10.60 -1.74
N LEU A 57 -11.18 9.41 -2.22
CA LEU A 57 -10.52 8.36 -1.44
C LEU A 57 -9.13 8.78 -0.95
N PHE A 58 -8.37 9.49 -1.79
CA PHE A 58 -7.05 10.01 -1.46
C PHE A 58 -7.04 11.49 -1.05
N GLY A 59 -8.19 12.15 -0.88
CA GLY A 59 -8.22 13.58 -0.56
C GLY A 59 -7.50 14.47 -1.58
N LEU A 60 -7.45 14.05 -2.85
CA LEU A 60 -6.85 14.76 -3.96
C LEU A 60 -7.92 15.48 -4.78
N THR A 61 -7.51 16.39 -5.65
CA THR A 61 -8.40 16.93 -6.69
C THR A 61 -8.49 16.00 -7.88
N GLU A 62 -9.62 15.99 -8.60
CA GLU A 62 -9.74 15.20 -9.84
C GLU A 62 -8.68 15.58 -10.88
N ARG A 63 -8.31 16.87 -10.96
CA ARG A 63 -7.22 17.34 -11.82
C ARG A 63 -5.90 16.65 -11.47
N ARG A 64 -5.61 16.49 -10.18
CA ARG A 64 -4.38 15.83 -9.70
C ARG A 64 -4.38 14.36 -10.07
N VAL A 65 -5.50 13.66 -9.88
CA VAL A 65 -5.64 12.25 -10.25
C VAL A 65 -5.49 12.06 -11.77
N ARG A 66 -6.07 12.94 -12.58
CA ARG A 66 -5.88 12.93 -14.05
C ARG A 66 -4.43 13.15 -14.44
N ALA A 67 -3.73 14.08 -13.79
CA ALA A 67 -2.31 14.31 -14.04
C ALA A 67 -1.47 13.06 -13.69
N CYS A 68 -1.81 12.32 -12.63
CA CYS A 68 -1.18 11.02 -12.36
C CYS A 68 -1.42 10.05 -13.51
N TRP A 69 -2.69 9.89 -13.92
CA TRP A 69 -3.10 8.96 -14.98
C TRP A 69 -2.43 9.23 -16.32
N HIS A 70 -2.29 10.51 -16.71
CA HIS A 70 -1.68 10.92 -17.97
C HIS A 70 -0.16 11.13 -17.89
N HIS A 71 0.47 10.81 -16.77
CA HIS A 71 1.89 11.02 -16.56
C HIS A 71 2.38 12.48 -16.63
N GLU A 72 1.55 13.40 -16.17
CA GLU A 72 1.78 14.86 -16.21
C GLU A 72 2.17 15.46 -14.84
N ILE A 73 2.39 14.64 -13.81
CA ILE A 73 2.81 15.11 -12.48
C ILE A 73 4.27 15.57 -12.53
N ARG A 74 4.50 16.83 -12.16
CA ARG A 74 5.86 17.41 -12.15
C ARG A 74 6.58 17.32 -10.81
N ARG A 75 5.82 17.42 -9.71
CA ARG A 75 6.31 17.45 -8.33
C ARG A 75 5.25 16.90 -7.41
N VAL A 76 5.66 16.20 -6.36
CA VAL A 76 4.82 15.70 -5.27
C VAL A 76 5.49 16.11 -3.96
N SER A 77 4.71 16.64 -3.02
CA SER A 77 5.24 16.99 -1.70
C SER A 77 5.28 15.75 -0.79
N ALA A 78 6.15 15.78 0.23
CA ALA A 78 6.21 14.69 1.20
C ALA A 78 4.88 14.51 1.95
N ASP A 79 4.20 15.60 2.29
CA ASP A 79 2.91 15.58 3.00
C ASP A 79 1.80 14.98 2.14
N GLU A 80 1.74 15.36 0.86
CA GLU A 80 0.79 14.81 -0.11
C GLU A 80 1.02 13.30 -0.30
N TRP A 81 2.28 12.88 -0.36
CA TRP A 81 2.61 11.47 -0.45
C TRP A 81 2.26 10.70 0.83
N GLU A 82 2.53 11.26 2.01
CA GLU A 82 2.20 10.59 3.27
C GLU A 82 0.69 10.40 3.42
N LEU A 83 -0.10 11.39 3.00
CA LEU A 83 -1.55 11.29 2.99
C LEU A 83 -2.02 10.12 2.10
N VAL A 84 -1.50 10.02 0.87
CA VAL A 84 -1.83 8.90 -0.04
C VAL A 84 -1.36 7.57 0.53
N ARG A 85 -0.13 7.49 1.08
CA ARG A 85 0.40 6.26 1.70
C ARG A 85 -0.46 5.78 2.86
N ALA A 86 -0.84 6.67 3.76
CA ALA A 86 -1.66 6.33 4.93
C ALA A 86 -3.02 5.77 4.49
N ARG A 87 -3.68 6.44 3.54
CA ARG A 87 -4.97 5.98 2.98
C ARG A 87 -4.83 4.66 2.22
N HIS A 88 -3.77 4.50 1.43
CA HIS A 88 -3.54 3.28 0.69
C HIS A 88 -3.32 2.07 1.62
N ARG A 89 -2.52 2.24 2.68
CA ARG A 89 -2.35 1.21 3.71
C ARG A 89 -3.68 0.83 4.36
N GLN A 90 -4.52 1.81 4.69
CA GLN A 90 -5.83 1.56 5.27
C GLN A 90 -6.73 0.73 4.34
N LEU A 91 -6.72 1.04 3.03
CA LEU A 91 -7.51 0.29 2.04
C LEU A 91 -7.01 -1.14 1.85
N LEU A 92 -5.68 -1.33 1.83
CA LEU A 92 -5.10 -2.67 1.76
C LEU A 92 -5.47 -3.50 2.99
N GLN A 93 -5.45 -2.90 4.19
CA GLN A 93 -5.88 -3.57 5.40
C GLN A 93 -7.37 -3.96 5.33
N GLN A 94 -8.24 -3.03 4.91
CA GLN A 94 -9.67 -3.32 4.76
C GLN A 94 -9.94 -4.44 3.76
N ARG A 95 -9.24 -4.45 2.63
CA ARG A 95 -9.33 -5.54 1.64
C ARG A 95 -8.84 -6.86 2.21
N HIS A 96 -7.73 -6.84 2.95
CA HIS A 96 -7.21 -8.02 3.63
C HIS A 96 -8.21 -8.59 4.64
N ASP A 97 -8.82 -7.73 5.46
CA ASP A 97 -9.80 -8.14 6.47
C ASP A 97 -11.07 -8.69 5.82
N GLN A 98 -11.52 -8.10 4.71
CA GLN A 98 -12.65 -8.63 3.91
C GLN A 98 -12.34 -10.03 3.37
N LEU A 99 -11.17 -10.21 2.74
CA LEU A 99 -10.76 -11.51 2.19
C LEU A 99 -10.60 -12.56 3.29
N ALA A 100 -10.03 -12.19 4.44
CA ALA A 100 -9.90 -13.09 5.59
C ALA A 100 -11.28 -13.56 6.08
N HIS A 101 -12.24 -12.64 6.18
CA HIS A 101 -13.60 -12.96 6.57
C HIS A 101 -14.31 -13.86 5.54
N GLU A 102 -14.18 -13.58 4.25
CA GLU A 102 -14.72 -14.44 3.18
C GLU A 102 -14.12 -15.85 3.23
N MET A 103 -12.81 -15.97 3.50
CA MET A 103 -12.15 -17.27 3.68
C MET A 103 -12.69 -18.04 4.89
N GLU A 104 -12.94 -17.37 6.02
CA GLU A 104 -13.55 -18.00 7.20
C GLU A 104 -14.93 -18.56 6.90
N LEU A 105 -15.78 -17.80 6.18
CA LEU A 105 -17.11 -18.25 5.78
C LEU A 105 -17.04 -19.47 4.85
N ILE A 106 -16.12 -19.46 3.89
CA ILE A 106 -15.90 -20.60 2.98
C ILE A 106 -15.43 -21.83 3.76
N MET A 107 -14.48 -21.68 4.68
CA MET A 107 -13.98 -22.79 5.50
C MET A 107 -15.06 -23.37 6.41
N ALA A 108 -15.90 -22.53 7.00
CA ALA A 108 -17.04 -22.97 7.80
C ALA A 108 -18.06 -23.75 6.94
N ALA A 109 -18.38 -23.26 5.74
CA ALA A 109 -19.27 -23.96 4.81
C ALA A 109 -18.72 -25.32 4.37
N ILE A 110 -17.41 -25.43 4.10
CA ILE A 110 -16.77 -26.71 3.76
C ILE A 110 -16.82 -27.70 4.93
N GLN A 111 -16.67 -27.24 6.17
CA GLN A 111 -16.77 -28.10 7.35
C GLN A 111 -18.20 -28.57 7.62
N ASP A 112 -19.19 -27.73 7.32
CA ASP A 112 -20.62 -28.06 7.43
C ASP A 112 -21.06 -29.05 6.33
N ASP A 113 -20.65 -28.83 5.08
CA ASP A 113 -20.91 -29.74 3.94
C ASP A 113 -20.12 -31.06 4.05
N GLY A 114 -18.98 -31.05 4.73
CA GLY A 114 -18.20 -32.25 5.07
C GLY A 114 -18.75 -33.05 6.25
N GLY A 115 -19.82 -32.56 6.89
CA GLY A 115 -20.46 -33.15 8.05
C GLY A 115 -21.73 -33.92 7.71
N VAL A 116 -21.61 -35.12 7.12
CA VAL A 116 -22.67 -36.15 7.19
C VAL A 116 -22.05 -37.56 7.16
N PRO A 117 -22.72 -38.54 7.78
CA PRO A 117 -22.65 -38.98 9.18
C PRO A 117 -21.62 -40.10 9.46
#